data_AF-A0A8F1WK04-F1
#
_entry.id   AF-A0A8F1WK04-F1
#
_cell.length_a   1.000
_cell.length_b   1.000
_cell.length_c   1.000
_cell.angle_alpha   90.00
_cell.angle_beta   90.00
_cell.angle_gamma   90.00
#
_symmetry.space_group_name_H-M   'P 1'
#
loop_
_entity.id
_entity.type
_entity.pdbx_description
1 polymer ?
#
loop_
_entity_poly.entity_id
_entity_poly.type
_entity_poly.pdbx_seq_one_letter_code
_entity_poly.pdbx_strand_id
1 'polypeptide(L)'
;MKRLIVKKRDQWQSHMEELGFTFHTTDDTYWNEGVCYEFSAQEIDEIERVTQLLHEMCIEAVKAVLNNNLFRRLHIPESYEHYIRNTLKQQQLSIYGRFDFSFDNNGNPCLLEYNADTPTSLLESSVVQWVWLEEMFPKYDQFNSIHEKLLEAFSAIARETASGVPMYFSCVKDYEEDLVTVQYLQDVAIQAGLDGRHVFIEDIGYNAEGGKFYDLHGEVIEQMFKLYPWEWLLADAFGSHVLKGAMRLYEPPWKMILSNKAILAILWEMYPNHPNLIPTYHGARSLRGNYVKKPIFSREGANVSIFRDGDMIDATEGTYGQEGFVYQEIRALPEFSGNHAVVGSWVINGQPAGIGVREDNSAVTKNTSRFVPHYFKP
;
A
#
# COMPACT_ATOMS: atom_id res chain seq x y z
N MET A 1 -10.53 19.49 -1.57
CA MET A 1 -11.37 18.29 -1.53
C MET A 1 -12.79 18.65 -1.09
N LYS A 2 -13.80 18.26 -1.87
CA LYS A 2 -15.23 18.44 -1.55
C LYS A 2 -16.00 17.15 -1.79
N ARG A 3 -16.80 16.71 -0.81
CA ARG A 3 -17.68 15.53 -0.95
C ARG A 3 -19.02 15.94 -1.56
N LEU A 4 -19.42 15.29 -2.65
CA LEU A 4 -20.66 15.56 -3.38
C LEU A 4 -21.57 14.33 -3.39
N ILE A 5 -22.88 14.55 -3.34
CA ILE A 5 -23.88 13.51 -3.58
C ILE A 5 -24.16 13.48 -5.07
N VAL A 6 -24.12 12.29 -5.66
CA VAL A 6 -24.37 12.08 -7.09
C VAL A 6 -25.42 11.00 -7.31
N LYS A 7 -26.09 11.03 -8.46
CA LYS A 7 -27.00 9.94 -8.85
C LYS A 7 -26.15 8.70 -9.13
N LYS A 8 -26.52 7.55 -8.56
CA LYS A 8 -25.90 6.28 -8.93
C LYS A 8 -26.16 5.98 -10.41
N ARG A 9 -25.18 5.40 -11.10
CA ARG A 9 -25.38 4.87 -12.45
C ARG A 9 -26.38 3.71 -12.41
N ASP A 10 -27.17 3.59 -13.48
CA ASP A 10 -28.10 2.47 -13.62
C ASP A 10 -27.27 1.20 -13.91
N GLN A 11 -27.61 0.07 -13.27
CA GLN A 11 -26.91 -1.23 -13.45
C GLN A 11 -25.39 -1.21 -13.15
N TRP A 12 -24.91 -0.28 -12.31
CA TRP A 12 -23.49 -0.12 -12.02
C TRP A 12 -22.80 -1.40 -11.52
N GLN A 13 -23.50 -2.26 -10.77
CA GLN A 13 -22.94 -3.53 -10.27
C GLN A 13 -22.49 -4.43 -11.41
N SER A 14 -23.35 -4.67 -12.40
CA SER A 14 -23.01 -5.51 -13.55
C SER A 14 -21.86 -4.94 -14.36
N HIS A 15 -21.77 -3.61 -14.49
CA HIS A 15 -20.62 -2.96 -15.13
C HIS A 15 -19.31 -3.20 -14.35
N MET A 16 -19.36 -3.25 -13.01
CA MET A 16 -18.18 -3.57 -12.19
C MET A 16 -17.76 -5.03 -12.29
N GLU A 17 -18.71 -5.95 -12.32
CA GLU A 17 -18.47 -7.38 -12.51
C GLU A 17 -17.79 -7.66 -13.86
N GLU A 18 -18.17 -6.94 -14.92
CA GLU A 18 -17.52 -7.02 -16.24
C GLU A 18 -16.05 -6.56 -16.22
N LEU A 19 -15.67 -5.70 -15.27
CA LEU A 19 -14.28 -5.27 -15.05
C LEU A 19 -13.50 -6.21 -14.12
N GLY A 20 -14.10 -7.32 -13.69
CA GLY A 20 -13.51 -8.24 -12.71
C GLY A 20 -13.56 -7.74 -11.26
N PHE A 21 -14.27 -6.63 -10.99
CA PHE A 21 -14.43 -6.08 -9.65
C PHE A 21 -15.67 -6.65 -8.95
N THR A 22 -15.54 -7.87 -8.42
CA THR A 22 -16.67 -8.68 -7.91
C THR A 22 -17.04 -8.43 -6.45
N PHE A 23 -16.15 -7.85 -5.64
CA PHE A 23 -16.38 -7.55 -4.22
C PHE A 23 -16.89 -6.12 -3.97
N HIS A 24 -17.59 -5.53 -4.95
CA HIS A 24 -18.09 -4.16 -4.89
C HIS A 24 -19.19 -3.94 -3.83
N THR A 25 -19.83 -5.01 -3.38
CA THR A 25 -20.90 -5.02 -2.36
C THR A 25 -20.67 -6.21 -1.43
N THR A 26 -19.96 -5.96 -0.32
CA THR A 26 -19.76 -6.93 0.75
C THR A 26 -20.98 -6.90 1.69
N ASP A 27 -20.84 -7.30 2.96
CA ASP A 27 -21.94 -7.22 3.94
C ASP A 27 -22.55 -5.81 4.06
N ASP A 28 -21.76 -4.78 3.74
CA ASP A 28 -22.17 -3.39 3.52
C ASP A 28 -21.71 -2.90 2.12
N THR A 29 -22.16 -1.72 1.70
CA THR A 29 -21.65 -1.11 0.46
C THR A 29 -20.16 -0.80 0.61
N TYR A 30 -19.29 -1.48 -0.16
CA TYR A 30 -17.84 -1.19 -0.23
C TYR A 30 -17.57 -0.07 -1.25
N TRP A 31 -17.95 -0.27 -2.51
CA TRP A 31 -17.88 0.79 -3.53
C TRP A 31 -19.08 1.73 -3.44
N ASN A 32 -18.84 3.00 -3.14
CA ASN A 32 -19.91 3.97 -2.94
C ASN A 32 -20.22 4.79 -4.21
N GLU A 33 -21.11 4.25 -5.03
CA GLU A 33 -21.59 4.87 -6.27
C GLU A 33 -22.41 6.17 -6.05
N GLY A 34 -22.89 6.43 -4.83
CA GLY A 34 -23.82 7.54 -4.54
C GLY A 34 -23.16 8.86 -4.17
N VAL A 35 -21.84 8.88 -4.03
CA VAL A 35 -21.06 10.06 -3.65
C VAL A 35 -19.73 10.06 -4.40
N CYS A 36 -19.13 11.24 -4.52
CA CYS A 36 -17.79 11.38 -5.07
C CYS A 36 -17.03 12.52 -4.38
N TYR A 37 -15.72 12.54 -4.58
CA TYR A 37 -14.86 13.65 -4.17
C TYR A 37 -14.43 14.49 -5.37
N GLU A 38 -14.68 15.79 -5.28
CA GLU A 38 -14.17 16.80 -6.21
C GLU A 38 -12.88 17.42 -5.65
N PHE A 39 -11.86 17.49 -6.49
CA PHE A 39 -10.61 18.22 -6.25
C PHE A 39 -10.44 19.38 -7.23
N SER A 40 -9.65 20.38 -6.86
CA SER A 40 -9.10 21.34 -7.84
C SER A 40 -7.77 20.82 -8.42
N ALA A 41 -7.38 21.30 -9.61
CA ALA A 41 -6.05 21.02 -10.16
C ALA A 41 -4.92 21.34 -9.17
N GLN A 42 -5.00 22.47 -8.46
CA GLN A 42 -4.00 22.85 -7.45
C GLN A 42 -3.91 21.84 -6.28
N GLU A 43 -5.04 21.26 -5.86
CA GLU A 43 -5.03 20.23 -4.81
C GLU A 43 -4.38 18.94 -5.32
N ILE A 44 -4.63 18.56 -6.57
CA ILE A 44 -3.98 17.42 -7.23
C ILE A 44 -2.47 17.64 -7.37
N ASP A 45 -2.06 18.81 -7.87
CA ASP A 45 -0.63 19.17 -8.02
C ASP A 45 0.11 19.08 -6.68
N GLU A 46 -0.51 19.54 -5.60
CA GLU A 46 0.10 19.47 -4.26
C GLU A 46 0.17 18.03 -3.75
N ILE A 47 -0.85 17.20 -3.97
CA ILE A 47 -0.81 15.78 -3.61
C ILE A 47 0.29 15.06 -4.40
N GLU A 48 0.39 15.28 -5.71
CA GLU A 48 1.44 14.71 -6.56
C GLU A 48 2.83 15.12 -6.07
N ARG A 49 3.05 16.43 -5.84
CA ARG A 49 4.32 16.98 -5.36
C ARG A 49 4.71 16.41 -4.00
N VAL A 50 3.78 16.33 -3.05
CA VAL A 50 4.03 15.78 -1.71
C VAL A 50 4.27 14.27 -1.77
N THR A 51 3.59 13.55 -2.65
CA THR A 51 3.81 12.12 -2.87
C THR A 51 5.24 11.85 -3.34
N GLN A 52 5.73 12.61 -4.33
CA GLN A 52 7.11 12.50 -4.82
C GLN A 52 8.11 12.84 -3.70
N LEU A 53 7.91 13.97 -3.02
CA LEU A 53 8.79 14.42 -1.93
C LEU A 53 8.90 13.39 -0.80
N LEU A 54 7.76 12.88 -0.32
CA LEU A 54 7.74 11.89 0.75
C LEU A 54 8.33 10.56 0.31
N HIS A 55 8.17 10.17 -0.97
CA HIS A 55 8.83 8.99 -1.50
C HIS A 55 10.36 9.15 -1.45
N GLU A 56 10.90 10.28 -1.90
CA GLU A 56 12.34 10.57 -1.84
C GLU A 56 12.87 10.56 -0.41
N MET A 57 12.15 11.21 0.52
CA MET A 57 12.50 11.20 1.95
C MET A 57 12.50 9.78 2.53
N CYS A 58 11.54 8.94 2.12
CA CYS A 58 11.47 7.53 2.51
C CYS A 58 12.68 6.74 1.99
N ILE A 59 13.11 6.98 0.75
CA ILE A 59 14.32 6.34 0.19
C ILE A 59 15.58 6.79 0.96
N GLU A 60 15.69 8.08 1.32
CA GLU A 60 16.79 8.55 2.17
C GLU A 60 16.74 7.94 3.57
N ALA A 61 15.54 7.74 4.15
CA ALA A 61 15.39 7.05 5.43
C ALA A 61 15.83 5.57 5.34
N VAL A 62 15.53 4.88 4.25
CA VAL A 62 16.06 3.51 3.99
C VAL A 62 17.58 3.51 3.96
N LYS A 63 18.20 4.48 3.25
CA LYS A 63 19.67 4.63 3.23
C LYS A 63 20.22 4.91 4.64
N ALA A 64 19.56 5.76 5.42
CA ALA A 64 19.96 6.08 6.79
C ALA A 64 19.88 4.86 7.72
N VAL A 65 18.83 4.03 7.58
CA VAL A 65 18.69 2.77 8.33
C VAL A 65 19.86 1.83 8.03
N LEU A 66 20.21 1.71 6.75
CA LEU A 66 21.31 0.85 6.31
C LEU A 66 22.68 1.36 6.78
N ASN A 67 22.94 2.66 6.61
CA ASN A 67 24.25 3.24 6.92
C ASN A 67 24.53 3.29 8.42
N ASN A 68 23.49 3.51 9.24
CA ASN A 68 23.61 3.65 10.69
C ASN A 68 23.17 2.39 11.47
N ASN A 69 22.91 1.28 10.77
CA ASN A 69 22.47 0.01 11.34
C ASN A 69 21.25 0.12 12.28
N LEU A 70 20.21 0.83 11.81
CA LEU A 70 19.01 1.13 12.62
C LEU A 70 17.93 0.03 12.58
N PHE A 71 18.21 -1.14 11.99
CA PHE A 71 17.26 -2.24 11.84
C PHE A 71 16.58 -2.66 13.15
N ARG A 72 17.32 -2.66 14.26
CA ARG A 72 16.78 -2.95 15.59
C ARG A 72 15.66 -1.99 15.99
N ARG A 73 15.70 -0.72 15.58
CA ARG A 73 14.62 0.26 15.84
C ARG A 73 13.35 -0.05 15.07
N LEU A 74 13.48 -0.77 13.97
CA LEU A 74 12.39 -1.28 13.16
C LEU A 74 12.00 -2.72 13.57
N HIS A 75 12.68 -3.31 14.55
CA HIS A 75 12.47 -4.69 14.97
C HIS A 75 12.62 -5.70 13.81
N ILE A 76 13.53 -5.39 12.88
CA ILE A 76 13.93 -6.31 11.80
C ILE A 76 15.07 -7.19 12.33
N PRO A 77 14.92 -8.53 12.35
CA PRO A 77 15.97 -9.45 12.76
C PRO A 77 17.26 -9.36 11.95
N GLU A 78 18.41 -9.58 12.62
CA GLU A 78 19.75 -9.51 12.03
C GLU A 78 19.92 -10.42 10.79
N SER A 79 19.30 -11.60 10.81
CA SER A 79 19.29 -12.55 9.69
C SER A 79 18.76 -11.93 8.40
N TYR A 80 17.86 -10.94 8.49
CA TYR A 80 17.24 -10.30 7.32
C TYR A 80 18.00 -9.06 6.87
N GLU A 81 18.78 -8.45 7.76
CA GLU A 81 19.59 -7.27 7.44
C GLU A 81 20.55 -7.57 6.28
N HIS A 82 21.19 -8.74 6.31
CA HIS A 82 22.10 -9.16 5.24
C HIS A 82 21.38 -9.29 3.89
N TYR A 83 20.20 -9.92 3.90
CA TYR A 83 19.38 -10.12 2.70
C TYR A 83 18.89 -8.78 2.12
N ILE A 84 18.39 -7.88 2.98
CA ILE A 84 17.99 -6.52 2.60
C ILE A 84 19.16 -5.75 1.97
N ARG A 85 20.34 -5.77 2.60
CA ARG A 85 21.54 -5.11 2.08
C ARG A 85 21.95 -5.64 0.71
N ASN A 86 21.79 -6.94 0.45
CA ASN A 86 22.16 -7.54 -0.83
C ASN A 86 21.22 -7.11 -1.96
N THR A 87 19.91 -7.12 -1.75
CA THR A 87 18.93 -6.69 -2.78
C THR A 87 19.07 -5.21 -3.13
N LEU A 88 19.43 -4.36 -2.16
CA LEU A 88 19.68 -2.94 -2.45
C LEU A 88 20.93 -2.73 -3.31
N LYS A 89 22.00 -3.48 -3.06
CA LYS A 89 23.22 -3.44 -3.90
C LYS A 89 22.94 -3.86 -5.34
N GLN A 90 21.98 -4.75 -5.53
CA GLN A 90 21.53 -5.20 -6.85
C GLN A 90 20.57 -4.23 -7.53
N GLN A 91 20.22 -3.11 -6.89
CA GLN A 91 19.26 -2.12 -7.39
C GLN A 91 17.94 -2.78 -7.84
N GLN A 92 17.49 -3.79 -7.09
CA GLN A 92 16.30 -4.53 -7.44
C GLN A 92 15.09 -3.60 -7.55
N LEU A 93 14.41 -3.65 -8.71
CA LEU A 93 13.21 -2.88 -9.00
C LEU A 93 12.09 -3.14 -7.98
N SER A 94 11.33 -2.09 -7.68
CA SER A 94 10.05 -2.12 -6.94
C SER A 94 8.92 -1.77 -7.89
N ILE A 95 7.71 -2.32 -7.66
CA ILE A 95 6.55 -2.10 -8.53
C ILE A 95 5.71 -0.96 -8.00
N TYR A 96 5.23 -1.05 -6.76
CA TYR A 96 4.22 -0.13 -6.25
C TYR A 96 4.26 0.10 -4.73
N GLY A 97 3.46 1.07 -4.28
CA GLY A 97 3.25 1.42 -2.87
C GLY A 97 2.11 2.44 -2.78
N ARG A 98 1.49 2.57 -1.60
CA ARG A 98 0.42 3.55 -1.35
C ARG A 98 0.65 4.30 -0.04
N PHE A 99 0.81 5.61 -0.11
CA PHE A 99 0.76 6.46 1.07
C PHE A 99 -0.69 6.67 1.50
N ASP A 100 -0.93 6.70 2.81
CA ASP A 100 -2.21 7.16 3.34
C ASP A 100 -2.04 8.56 3.93
N PHE A 101 -2.82 9.51 3.44
CA PHE A 101 -2.79 10.91 3.84
C PHE A 101 -4.04 11.32 4.62
N SER A 102 -3.80 12.11 5.66
CA SER A 102 -4.77 13.09 6.17
C SER A 102 -4.38 14.49 5.69
N PHE A 103 -5.08 15.52 6.15
CA PHE A 103 -4.80 16.89 5.76
C PHE A 103 -4.72 17.80 7.00
N ASP A 104 -3.85 18.81 6.96
CA ASP A 104 -3.82 19.86 7.98
C ASP A 104 -4.98 20.85 7.80
N ASN A 105 -5.08 21.83 8.69
CA ASN A 105 -6.14 22.85 8.65
C ASN A 105 -6.06 23.78 7.42
N ASN A 106 -4.95 23.76 6.69
CA ASN A 106 -4.74 24.52 5.46
C ASN A 106 -4.96 23.65 4.19
N GLY A 107 -5.26 22.37 4.35
CA GLY A 107 -5.43 21.42 3.25
C GLY A 107 -4.13 20.83 2.72
N ASN A 108 -3.02 20.91 3.45
CA ASN A 108 -1.76 20.27 3.05
C ASN A 108 -1.77 18.78 3.44
N PRO A 109 -1.33 17.85 2.58
CA PRO A 109 -1.26 16.43 2.91
C PRO A 109 -0.28 16.15 4.07
N CYS A 110 -0.69 15.29 5.00
CA CYS A 110 0.13 14.81 6.12
C CYS A 110 0.20 13.28 6.11
N LEU A 111 1.42 12.74 6.17
CA LEU A 111 1.71 11.31 6.13
C LEU A 111 1.20 10.57 7.38
N LEU A 112 0.23 9.68 7.20
CA LEU A 112 -0.23 8.76 8.25
C LEU A 112 0.63 7.49 8.27
N GLU A 113 0.86 6.90 7.11
CA GLU A 113 1.68 5.71 6.89
C GLU A 113 2.01 5.49 5.41
N TYR A 114 2.96 4.58 5.13
CA TYR A 114 3.31 4.15 3.79
C TYR A 114 3.14 2.64 3.66
N ASN A 115 2.08 2.20 2.96
CA ASN A 115 1.84 0.79 2.63
C ASN A 115 2.69 0.42 1.41
N ALA A 116 3.94 0.00 1.63
CA ALA A 116 4.92 -0.13 0.56
C ALA A 116 5.21 -1.57 0.08
N ASP A 117 4.65 -2.58 0.75
CA ASP A 117 4.85 -4.02 0.46
C ASP A 117 3.59 -4.63 -0.17
N THR A 118 2.42 -4.52 0.48
CA THR A 118 1.17 -5.17 0.05
C THR A 118 -0.06 -4.25 0.11
N PRO A 119 -0.06 -3.05 -0.51
CA PRO A 119 -1.27 -2.21 -0.56
C PRO A 119 -2.34 -2.77 -1.52
N THR A 120 -3.59 -2.87 -1.06
CA THR A 120 -4.76 -3.22 -1.89
C THR A 120 -5.51 -1.98 -2.40
N SER A 121 -6.76 -2.09 -2.84
CA SER A 121 -7.54 -1.00 -3.47
C SER A 121 -6.97 -0.50 -4.81
N LEU A 122 -6.12 -1.31 -5.47
CA LEU A 122 -5.37 -0.94 -6.67
C LEU A 122 -6.27 -0.94 -7.91
N LEU A 123 -7.09 -1.98 -8.10
CA LEU A 123 -8.00 -2.06 -9.23
C LEU A 123 -9.05 -0.93 -9.16
N GLU A 124 -9.53 -0.66 -7.96
CA GLU A 124 -10.51 0.39 -7.67
C GLU A 124 -9.96 1.75 -8.06
N SER A 125 -8.69 2.01 -7.70
CA SER A 125 -8.00 3.26 -7.98
C SER A 125 -7.54 3.36 -9.44
N SER A 126 -7.19 2.26 -10.09
CA SER A 126 -6.60 2.30 -11.42
C SER A 126 -7.64 2.25 -12.54
N VAL A 127 -8.67 1.41 -12.40
CA VAL A 127 -9.58 1.06 -13.51
C VAL A 127 -11.02 1.45 -13.17
N VAL A 128 -11.53 1.00 -12.02
CA VAL A 128 -12.96 1.14 -11.68
C VAL A 128 -13.37 2.61 -11.60
N GLN A 129 -12.60 3.43 -10.89
CA GLN A 129 -12.91 4.87 -10.80
C GLN A 129 -12.71 5.63 -12.11
N TRP A 130 -11.88 5.14 -13.02
CA TRP A 130 -11.71 5.73 -14.34
C TRP A 130 -12.95 5.51 -15.19
N VAL A 131 -13.43 4.26 -15.26
CA VAL A 131 -14.69 3.93 -15.97
C VAL A 131 -15.87 4.72 -15.39
N TRP A 132 -15.93 4.86 -14.07
CA TRP A 132 -16.91 5.72 -13.42
C TRP A 132 -16.83 7.19 -13.87
N LEU A 133 -15.61 7.75 -13.97
CA LEU A 133 -15.39 9.14 -14.39
C LEU A 133 -15.88 9.36 -15.83
N GLU A 134 -15.50 8.49 -16.75
CA GLU A 134 -15.82 8.62 -18.18
C GLU A 134 -17.33 8.69 -18.41
N GLU A 135 -18.11 7.96 -17.61
CA GLU A 135 -19.57 7.95 -17.74
C GLU A 135 -20.24 9.11 -16.99
N MET A 136 -19.79 9.41 -15.77
CA MET A 136 -20.47 10.40 -14.91
C MET A 136 -20.02 11.84 -15.17
N PHE A 137 -18.76 12.03 -15.54
CA PHE A 137 -18.08 13.31 -15.57
C PHE A 137 -17.11 13.44 -16.77
N PRO A 138 -17.53 13.15 -18.03
CA PRO A 138 -16.65 13.07 -19.21
C PRO A 138 -15.92 14.37 -19.62
N LYS A 139 -16.19 15.49 -18.94
CA LYS A 139 -15.56 16.80 -19.19
C LYS A 139 -14.48 17.14 -18.16
N TYR A 140 -14.38 16.34 -17.10
CA TYR A 140 -13.39 16.48 -16.04
C TYR A 140 -12.31 15.43 -16.20
N ASP A 141 -11.31 15.50 -15.33
CA ASP A 141 -10.16 14.62 -15.37
C ASP A 141 -9.97 13.96 -14.01
N GLN A 142 -9.08 12.98 -13.92
CA GLN A 142 -8.81 12.22 -12.71
C GLN A 142 -7.30 12.03 -12.57
N PHE A 143 -6.78 12.22 -11.35
CA PHE A 143 -5.38 11.94 -11.12
C PHE A 143 -5.17 10.42 -11.05
N ASN A 144 -4.95 9.83 -12.23
CA ASN A 144 -4.84 8.40 -12.42
C ASN A 144 -4.04 8.08 -13.70
N SER A 145 -2.79 7.72 -13.50
CA SER A 145 -1.83 7.19 -14.47
C SER A 145 -1.24 5.85 -13.98
N ILE A 146 -1.98 5.18 -13.09
CA ILE A 146 -1.53 3.98 -12.38
C ILE A 146 -1.29 2.85 -13.38
N HIS A 147 -2.22 2.64 -14.30
CA HIS A 147 -2.14 1.57 -15.30
C HIS A 147 -0.92 1.75 -16.22
N GLU A 148 -0.74 2.95 -16.76
CA GLU A 148 0.35 3.29 -17.67
C GLU A 148 1.71 3.13 -16.98
N LYS A 149 1.85 3.62 -15.75
CA LYS A 149 3.10 3.48 -14.99
C LYS A 149 3.37 2.04 -14.56
N LEU A 150 2.33 1.24 -14.29
CA LEU A 150 2.50 -0.20 -14.02
C LEU A 150 2.99 -0.91 -15.29
N LEU A 151 2.44 -0.58 -16.46
CA LEU A 151 2.89 -1.12 -17.73
C LEU A 151 4.36 -0.78 -17.99
N GLU A 152 4.78 0.46 -17.70
CA GLU A 152 6.20 0.87 -17.77
C GLU A 152 7.09 0.09 -16.79
N ALA A 153 6.64 -0.09 -15.54
CA ALA A 153 7.36 -0.82 -14.51
C ALA A 153 7.55 -2.30 -14.89
N PHE A 154 6.48 -2.98 -15.32
CA PHE A 154 6.56 -4.36 -15.78
C PHE A 154 7.34 -4.49 -17.08
N SER A 155 7.30 -3.50 -17.98
CA SER A 155 8.15 -3.47 -19.17
C SER A 155 9.63 -3.40 -18.80
N ALA A 156 9.99 -2.71 -17.71
CA ALA A 156 11.36 -2.71 -17.19
C ALA A 156 11.75 -4.09 -16.64
N ILE A 157 10.86 -4.74 -15.89
CA ILE A 157 11.06 -6.11 -15.39
C ILE A 157 11.20 -7.11 -16.56
N ALA A 158 10.39 -6.98 -17.61
CA ALA A 158 10.45 -7.81 -18.82
C ALA A 158 11.82 -7.73 -19.50
N ARG A 159 12.45 -6.54 -19.53
CA ARG A 159 13.80 -6.34 -20.10
C ARG A 159 14.90 -7.00 -19.25
N GLU A 160 14.71 -7.12 -17.93
CA GLU A 160 15.65 -7.80 -17.03
C GLU A 160 15.42 -9.31 -16.94
N THR A 161 14.23 -9.77 -17.32
CA THR A 161 13.82 -11.17 -17.24
C THR A 161 14.47 -11.98 -18.36
N ALA A 162 15.10 -13.10 -18.00
CA ALA A 162 15.65 -14.02 -18.97
C ALA A 162 14.53 -14.66 -19.81
N SER A 163 14.80 -14.88 -21.11
CA SER A 163 13.82 -15.46 -22.03
C SER A 163 13.30 -16.81 -21.51
N GLY A 164 11.98 -16.98 -21.51
CA GLY A 164 11.32 -18.20 -21.06
C GLY A 164 11.19 -18.36 -19.54
N VAL A 165 11.63 -17.38 -18.75
CA VAL A 165 11.43 -17.39 -17.29
C VAL A 165 10.09 -16.74 -16.95
N PRO A 166 9.11 -17.48 -16.39
CA PRO A 166 7.83 -16.91 -16.01
C PRO A 166 7.95 -15.96 -14.83
N MET A 167 7.01 -15.02 -14.73
CA MET A 167 6.77 -14.23 -13.52
C MET A 167 5.51 -14.73 -12.84
N TYR A 168 5.67 -15.28 -11.64
CA TYR A 168 4.54 -15.75 -10.85
C TYR A 168 3.88 -14.59 -10.08
N PHE A 169 2.59 -14.70 -9.83
CA PHE A 169 1.75 -13.75 -9.12
C PHE A 169 0.99 -14.54 -8.04
N SER A 170 1.12 -14.11 -6.78
CA SER A 170 0.69 -14.92 -5.64
C SER A 170 -0.01 -14.13 -4.54
N CYS A 171 -1.06 -14.72 -4.01
CA CYS A 171 -1.82 -14.31 -2.82
C CYS A 171 -2.20 -15.55 -2.00
N VAL A 172 -2.79 -15.33 -0.83
CA VAL A 172 -3.42 -16.39 -0.01
C VAL A 172 -4.76 -16.83 -0.62
N LYS A 173 -5.18 -18.06 -0.35
CA LYS A 173 -6.49 -18.59 -0.80
C LYS A 173 -7.64 -17.92 -0.07
N ASP A 174 -8.82 -17.95 -0.70
CA ASP A 174 -10.10 -17.56 -0.10
C ASP A 174 -10.23 -16.07 0.29
N TYR A 175 -9.35 -15.20 -0.23
CA TYR A 175 -9.44 -13.74 -0.13
C TYR A 175 -9.62 -13.11 -1.51
N GLU A 176 -10.85 -12.68 -1.83
CA GLU A 176 -11.22 -12.21 -3.16
C GLU A 176 -10.55 -10.89 -3.57
N GLU A 177 -10.46 -9.90 -2.65
CA GLU A 177 -9.77 -8.63 -2.91
C GLU A 177 -8.30 -8.84 -3.30
N ASP A 178 -7.64 -9.78 -2.62
CA ASP A 178 -6.25 -10.12 -2.87
C ASP A 178 -6.08 -10.79 -4.24
N LEU A 179 -6.94 -11.76 -4.56
CA LEU A 179 -6.92 -12.45 -5.85
C LEU A 179 -7.14 -11.47 -7.01
N VAL A 180 -8.12 -10.58 -6.90
CA VAL A 180 -8.42 -9.57 -7.92
C VAL A 180 -7.25 -8.59 -8.08
N THR A 181 -6.64 -8.15 -6.97
CA THR A 181 -5.44 -7.28 -7.01
C THR A 181 -4.27 -7.96 -7.73
N VAL A 182 -4.03 -9.24 -7.41
CA VAL A 182 -2.95 -10.04 -8.01
C VAL A 182 -3.21 -10.34 -9.49
N GLN A 183 -4.45 -10.66 -9.86
CA GLN A 183 -4.85 -10.88 -11.26
C GLN A 183 -4.72 -9.60 -12.08
N TYR A 184 -5.10 -8.44 -11.53
CA TYR A 184 -4.88 -7.17 -12.21
C TYR A 184 -3.40 -6.92 -12.51
N LEU A 185 -2.52 -7.12 -11.53
CA LEU A 185 -1.07 -6.99 -11.73
C LEU A 185 -0.53 -8.01 -12.73
N GLN A 186 -1.03 -9.26 -12.69
CA GLN A 186 -0.69 -10.30 -13.67
C GLN A 186 -1.07 -9.87 -15.10
N ASP A 187 -2.27 -9.33 -15.29
CA ASP A 187 -2.74 -8.88 -16.59
C ASP A 187 -1.89 -7.74 -17.15
N VAL A 188 -1.51 -6.77 -16.31
CA VAL A 188 -0.61 -5.68 -16.75
C VAL A 188 0.78 -6.22 -17.11
N ALA A 189 1.28 -7.21 -16.36
CA ALA A 189 2.56 -7.85 -16.66
C ALA A 189 2.53 -8.61 -18.00
N ILE A 190 1.43 -9.32 -18.30
CA ILE A 190 1.21 -9.98 -19.59
C ILE A 190 1.17 -8.95 -20.73
N GLN A 191 0.47 -7.82 -20.53
CA GLN A 191 0.47 -6.72 -21.50
C GLN A 191 1.86 -6.13 -21.73
N ALA A 192 2.71 -6.11 -20.71
CA ALA A 192 4.13 -5.71 -20.81
C ALA A 192 5.04 -6.77 -21.46
N GLY A 193 4.50 -7.94 -21.83
CA GLY A 193 5.22 -9.02 -22.52
C GLY A 193 5.87 -10.06 -21.61
N LEU A 194 5.52 -10.12 -20.32
CA LEU A 194 5.94 -11.20 -19.42
C LEU A 194 5.07 -12.45 -19.58
N ASP A 195 5.64 -13.64 -19.36
CA ASP A 195 4.87 -14.88 -19.11
C ASP A 195 4.35 -14.85 -17.67
N GLY A 196 3.18 -14.22 -17.47
CA GLY A 196 2.54 -14.07 -16.16
C GLY A 196 1.74 -15.31 -15.76
N ARG A 197 2.10 -15.93 -14.63
CA ARG A 197 1.41 -17.11 -14.08
C ARG A 197 0.90 -16.85 -12.67
N HIS A 198 -0.18 -17.52 -12.28
CA HIS A 198 -0.72 -17.42 -10.93
C HIS A 198 -0.41 -18.69 -10.11
N VAL A 199 -0.07 -18.52 -8.83
CA VAL A 199 0.04 -19.61 -7.86
C VAL A 199 -0.32 -19.09 -6.47
N PHE A 200 -1.14 -19.83 -5.70
CA PHE A 200 -1.43 -19.45 -4.32
C PHE A 200 -0.23 -19.73 -3.41
N ILE A 201 -0.05 -18.93 -2.35
CA ILE A 201 1.06 -19.08 -1.39
C ILE A 201 1.09 -20.51 -0.82
N GLU A 202 -0.08 -21.07 -0.50
CA GLU A 202 -0.27 -22.39 0.09
C GLU A 202 0.11 -23.54 -0.86
N ASP A 203 0.18 -23.27 -2.16
CA ASP A 203 0.46 -24.25 -3.20
C ASP A 203 1.95 -24.26 -3.64
N ILE A 204 2.79 -23.42 -3.01
CA ILE A 204 4.21 -23.35 -3.30
C ILE A 204 4.98 -24.40 -2.49
N GLY A 205 5.69 -25.27 -3.19
CA GLY A 205 6.59 -26.27 -2.61
C GLY A 205 8.05 -25.81 -2.55
N TYR A 206 8.82 -26.36 -1.60
CA TYR A 206 10.28 -26.18 -1.54
C TYR A 206 11.00 -27.53 -1.57
N ASN A 207 11.96 -27.68 -2.49
CA ASN A 207 12.84 -28.84 -2.55
C ASN A 207 14.12 -28.59 -1.75
N ALA A 208 14.32 -29.31 -0.65
CA ALA A 208 15.48 -29.16 0.21
C ALA A 208 16.82 -29.59 -0.42
N GLU A 209 16.80 -30.58 -1.32
CA GLU A 209 18.00 -31.07 -2.02
C GLU A 209 18.42 -30.09 -3.11
N GLY A 210 17.47 -29.58 -3.88
CA GLY A 210 17.71 -28.64 -4.98
C GLY A 210 17.79 -27.17 -4.56
N GLY A 211 17.28 -26.82 -3.37
CA GLY A 211 17.25 -25.45 -2.86
C GLY A 211 16.33 -24.51 -3.64
N LYS A 212 15.29 -25.03 -4.29
CA LYS A 212 14.41 -24.29 -5.20
C LYS A 212 12.94 -24.39 -4.80
N PHE A 213 12.16 -23.38 -5.21
CA PHE A 213 10.70 -23.34 -5.04
C PHE A 213 10.00 -23.80 -6.33
N TYR A 214 8.84 -24.43 -6.18
CA TYR A 214 8.10 -25.06 -7.26
C TYR A 214 6.60 -24.80 -7.14
N ASP A 215 5.92 -24.76 -8.29
CA ASP A 215 4.47 -24.78 -8.36
C ASP A 215 3.90 -26.21 -8.30
N LEU A 216 2.58 -26.35 -8.42
CA LEU A 216 1.89 -27.66 -8.42
C LEU A 216 2.20 -28.53 -9.65
N HIS A 217 2.76 -27.95 -10.70
CA HIS A 217 3.15 -28.65 -11.93
C HIS A 217 4.62 -29.10 -11.92
N GLY A 218 5.38 -28.74 -10.88
CA GLY A 218 6.80 -29.05 -10.77
C GLY A 218 7.70 -28.10 -11.55
N GLU A 219 7.19 -26.95 -11.98
CA GLU A 219 7.96 -25.89 -12.61
C GLU A 219 8.66 -25.04 -11.55
N VAL A 220 9.90 -24.63 -11.81
CA VAL A 220 10.67 -23.79 -10.88
C VAL A 220 10.10 -22.38 -10.84
N ILE A 221 9.93 -21.84 -9.64
CA ILE A 221 9.55 -20.44 -9.43
C ILE A 221 10.82 -19.62 -9.24
N GLU A 222 11.31 -18.98 -10.32
CA GLU A 222 12.52 -18.16 -10.29
C GLU A 222 12.25 -16.70 -9.88
N GLN A 223 11.07 -16.18 -10.20
CA GLN A 223 10.64 -14.85 -9.79
C GLN A 223 9.13 -14.77 -9.56
N MET A 224 8.72 -13.95 -8.60
CA MET A 224 7.33 -13.85 -8.19
C MET A 224 6.99 -12.48 -7.60
N PHE A 225 5.84 -11.92 -7.99
CA PHE A 225 5.12 -10.93 -7.20
C PHE A 225 4.29 -11.61 -6.11
N LYS A 226 4.37 -11.10 -4.88
CA LYS A 226 3.61 -11.60 -3.73
C LYS A 226 2.78 -10.48 -3.09
N LEU A 227 1.47 -10.67 -3.07
CA LEU A 227 0.59 -9.97 -2.13
C LEU A 227 0.56 -10.75 -0.81
N TYR A 228 1.74 -10.89 -0.21
CA TYR A 228 1.94 -11.58 1.05
C TYR A 228 3.03 -10.84 1.85
N PRO A 229 2.72 -10.33 3.05
CA PRO A 229 3.66 -9.55 3.85
C PRO A 229 5.01 -10.22 4.06
N TRP A 230 6.09 -9.47 3.91
CA TRP A 230 7.44 -10.00 4.16
C TRP A 230 7.60 -10.54 5.59
N GLU A 231 7.04 -9.89 6.60
CA GLU A 231 7.10 -10.38 7.98
C GLU A 231 6.34 -11.70 8.19
N TRP A 232 5.26 -11.93 7.45
CA TRP A 232 4.54 -13.21 7.48
C TRP A 232 5.35 -14.28 6.76
N LEU A 233 5.85 -13.98 5.56
CA LEU A 233 6.72 -14.86 4.79
C LEU A 233 7.91 -15.34 5.62
N LEU A 234 8.51 -14.46 6.40
CA LEU A 234 9.69 -14.75 7.19
C LEU A 234 9.40 -15.48 8.51
N ALA A 235 8.18 -15.31 9.05
CA ALA A 235 7.70 -16.09 10.19
C ALA A 235 7.27 -17.51 9.79
N ASP A 236 6.99 -17.73 8.50
CA ASP A 236 6.60 -19.03 7.95
C ASP A 236 7.74 -20.06 7.99
N ALA A 237 7.38 -21.35 8.02
CA ALA A 237 8.31 -22.48 8.01
C ALA A 237 9.29 -22.44 6.83
N PHE A 238 8.84 -21.93 5.67
CA PHE A 238 9.67 -21.80 4.46
C PHE A 238 10.42 -20.47 4.35
N GLY A 239 10.17 -19.50 5.24
CA GLY A 239 10.77 -18.16 5.18
C GLY A 239 12.29 -18.16 5.20
N SER A 240 12.89 -19.05 6.00
CA SER A 240 14.36 -19.20 6.07
C SER A 240 14.99 -19.64 4.73
N HIS A 241 14.23 -20.31 3.87
CA HIS A 241 14.69 -20.76 2.56
C HIS A 241 14.68 -19.64 1.52
N VAL A 242 13.76 -18.68 1.63
CA VAL A 242 13.72 -17.50 0.76
C VAL A 242 14.99 -16.66 0.89
N LEU A 243 15.54 -16.57 2.10
CA LEU A 243 16.78 -15.83 2.39
C LEU A 243 18.03 -16.40 1.69
N LYS A 244 17.96 -17.64 1.17
CA LYS A 244 19.05 -18.25 0.40
C LYS A 244 19.16 -17.67 -1.02
N GLY A 245 18.19 -16.87 -1.47
CA GLY A 245 18.25 -16.16 -2.75
C GLY A 245 17.91 -17.01 -3.98
N ALA A 246 17.16 -18.10 -3.80
CA ALA A 246 16.75 -18.99 -4.89
C ALA A 246 15.60 -18.43 -5.77
N MET A 247 14.93 -17.38 -5.32
CA MET A 247 13.77 -16.77 -5.97
C MET A 247 13.83 -15.24 -5.82
N ARG A 248 13.61 -14.51 -6.92
CA ARG A 248 13.50 -13.04 -6.91
C ARG A 248 12.07 -12.63 -6.56
N LEU A 249 11.89 -11.97 -5.43
CA LEU A 249 10.58 -11.55 -4.94
C LEU A 249 10.29 -10.07 -5.17
N TYR A 250 9.10 -9.77 -5.64
CA TYR A 250 8.53 -8.43 -5.73
C TYR A 250 7.31 -8.32 -4.80
N GLU A 251 7.17 -7.28 -4.01
CA GLU A 251 8.12 -6.21 -3.73
C GLU A 251 9.46 -6.70 -3.11
N PRO A 252 10.59 -5.99 -3.33
CA PRO A 252 11.89 -6.37 -2.76
C PRO A 252 11.91 -6.23 -1.22
N PRO A 253 12.78 -6.98 -0.50
CA PRO A 253 12.74 -7.07 0.96
C PRO A 253 13.04 -5.75 1.67
N TRP A 254 13.70 -4.79 1.02
CA TRP A 254 13.89 -3.46 1.60
C TRP A 254 12.56 -2.68 1.78
N LYS A 255 11.47 -3.08 1.10
CA LYS A 255 10.12 -2.56 1.39
C LYS A 255 9.62 -2.89 2.79
N MET A 256 10.21 -3.86 3.49
CA MET A 256 9.97 -4.07 4.92
C MET A 256 10.31 -2.85 5.76
N ILE A 257 11.34 -2.08 5.38
CA ILE A 257 11.72 -0.86 6.09
C ILE A 257 10.64 0.20 5.89
N LEU A 258 10.11 0.33 4.67
CA LEU A 258 9.14 1.35 4.32
C LEU A 258 7.74 1.07 4.86
N SER A 259 7.32 -0.20 4.85
CA SER A 259 5.98 -0.60 5.34
C SER A 259 5.90 -0.66 6.86
N ASN A 260 7.05 -0.57 7.54
CA ASN A 260 7.11 -0.61 8.99
C ASN A 260 6.89 0.78 9.57
N LYS A 261 5.83 0.97 10.36
CA LYS A 261 5.46 2.28 10.92
C LYS A 261 6.54 2.89 11.82
N ALA A 262 7.50 2.12 12.32
CA ALA A 262 8.68 2.62 13.02
C ALA A 262 9.55 3.56 12.15
N ILE A 263 9.46 3.49 10.82
CA ILE A 263 10.11 4.43 9.90
C ILE A 263 9.61 5.86 10.07
N LEU A 264 8.35 6.06 10.51
CA LEU A 264 7.77 7.38 10.73
C LEU A 264 8.52 8.16 11.82
N ALA A 265 8.99 7.47 12.86
CA ALA A 265 9.82 8.08 13.90
C ALA A 265 11.20 8.47 13.36
N ILE A 266 11.79 7.64 12.50
CA ILE A 266 13.07 7.92 11.84
C ILE A 266 12.93 9.13 10.89
N LEU A 267 11.87 9.17 10.08
CA LEU A 267 11.56 10.29 9.21
C LEU A 267 11.40 11.59 10.01
N TRP A 268 10.69 11.55 11.14
CA TRP A 268 10.54 12.73 11.99
C TRP A 268 11.87 13.22 12.59
N GLU A 269 12.76 12.30 12.99
CA GLU A 269 14.10 12.65 13.47
C GLU A 269 14.98 13.25 12.36
N MET A 270 14.88 12.73 11.13
CA MET A 270 15.66 13.21 9.98
C MET A 270 15.15 14.57 9.48
N TYR A 271 13.84 14.81 9.57
CA TYR A 271 13.17 15.99 9.03
C TYR A 271 12.26 16.63 10.10
N PRO A 272 12.86 17.18 11.18
CA PRO A 272 12.08 17.72 12.29
C PRO A 272 11.24 18.91 11.85
N ASN A 273 9.96 18.92 12.26
CA ASN A 273 8.98 19.97 11.93
C ASN A 273 8.64 20.08 10.43
N HIS A 274 8.91 19.03 9.64
CA HIS A 274 8.48 19.02 8.25
C HIS A 274 6.94 19.07 8.15
N PRO A 275 6.36 19.95 7.32
CA PRO A 275 4.91 20.20 7.31
C PRO A 275 4.07 18.98 6.90
N ASN A 276 4.62 18.09 6.07
CA ASN A 276 3.94 16.87 5.63
C ASN A 276 4.17 15.65 6.55
N LEU A 277 4.94 15.81 7.63
CA LEU A 277 5.17 14.75 8.62
C LEU A 277 4.42 15.04 9.92
N ILE A 278 3.98 13.98 10.59
CA ILE A 278 3.33 14.07 11.89
C ILE A 278 4.36 13.63 12.95
N PRO A 279 4.51 14.37 14.08
CA PRO A 279 5.43 13.99 15.13
C PRO A 279 5.18 12.55 15.58
N THR A 280 6.20 11.70 15.41
CA THR A 280 6.12 10.26 15.64
C THR A 280 7.34 9.79 16.42
N TYR A 281 7.13 8.90 17.38
CA TYR A 281 8.15 8.42 18.30
C TYR A 281 7.99 6.93 18.60
N HIS A 282 9.07 6.26 18.99
CA HIS A 282 9.05 4.88 19.48
C HIS A 282 8.48 4.75 20.91
N GLY A 283 8.20 5.86 21.59
CA GLY A 283 7.66 5.86 22.96
C GLY A 283 6.77 7.07 23.24
N ALA A 284 5.68 6.84 23.98
CA ALA A 284 4.66 7.86 24.29
C ALA A 284 5.19 9.05 25.10
N ARG A 285 6.25 8.87 25.91
CA ARG A 285 6.78 9.93 26.80
C ARG A 285 7.31 11.16 26.06
N SER A 286 7.61 11.01 24.77
CA SER A 286 8.10 12.11 23.93
C SER A 286 6.98 12.99 23.39
N LEU A 287 5.72 12.58 23.51
CA LEU A 287 4.55 13.31 23.03
C LEU A 287 3.96 14.18 24.15
N ARG A 288 3.55 15.40 23.79
CA ARG A 288 2.99 16.38 24.74
C ARG A 288 1.49 16.61 24.54
N GLY A 289 0.77 15.66 23.97
CA GLY A 289 -0.65 15.80 23.65
C GLY A 289 -1.31 14.49 23.26
N ASN A 290 -2.41 14.59 22.53
CA ASN A 290 -3.20 13.46 22.09
C ASN A 290 -2.48 12.67 20.98
N TYR A 291 -2.51 11.35 21.05
CA TYR A 291 -1.75 10.51 20.15
C TYR A 291 -2.49 9.23 19.74
N VAL A 292 -2.04 8.65 18.65
CA VAL A 292 -2.42 7.33 18.17
C VAL A 292 -1.27 6.37 18.44
N LYS A 293 -1.58 5.25 19.08
CA LYS A 293 -0.68 4.10 19.26
C LYS A 293 -0.97 3.10 18.14
N LYS A 294 0.04 2.79 17.33
CA LYS A 294 -0.08 1.90 16.16
C LYS A 294 0.93 0.76 16.24
N PRO A 295 0.54 -0.52 16.09
CA PRO A 295 1.49 -1.62 15.97
C PRO A 295 2.36 -1.46 14.73
N ILE A 296 3.66 -1.75 14.84
CA ILE A 296 4.63 -1.41 13.78
C ILE A 296 4.38 -2.12 12.44
N PHE A 297 3.77 -3.32 12.46
CA PHE A 297 3.43 -4.13 11.28
C PHE A 297 1.93 -4.21 10.99
N SER A 298 1.10 -3.47 11.73
CA SER A 298 -0.36 -3.48 11.52
C SER A 298 -0.73 -3.03 10.12
N ARG A 299 -1.89 -3.48 9.64
CA ARG A 299 -2.55 -3.05 8.39
C ARG A 299 -4.01 -2.72 8.67
N GLU A 300 -4.67 -2.02 7.75
CA GLU A 300 -6.13 -1.81 7.76
C GLU A 300 -6.70 -1.25 9.07
N GLY A 301 -5.91 -0.43 9.78
CA GLY A 301 -6.31 0.14 11.06
C GLY A 301 -6.42 -0.86 12.21
N ALA A 302 -5.88 -2.08 12.11
CA ALA A 302 -5.95 -3.10 13.16
C ALA A 302 -5.12 -2.75 14.41
N ASN A 303 -5.67 -3.02 15.60
CA ASN A 303 -5.06 -2.76 16.91
C ASN A 303 -4.56 -1.32 17.12
N VAL A 304 -5.17 -0.36 16.45
CA VAL A 304 -4.90 1.07 16.61
C VAL A 304 -5.66 1.56 17.84
N SER A 305 -4.99 2.33 18.71
CA SER A 305 -5.62 2.92 19.89
C SER A 305 -5.42 4.43 19.91
N ILE A 306 -6.48 5.16 20.23
CA ILE A 306 -6.48 6.61 20.30
C ILE A 306 -6.46 7.03 21.77
N PHE A 307 -5.51 7.90 22.12
CA PHE A 307 -5.35 8.46 23.45
C PHE A 307 -5.62 9.97 23.45
N ARG A 308 -6.44 10.43 24.40
CA ARG A 308 -6.64 11.85 24.69
C ARG A 308 -6.41 12.11 26.17
N ASP A 309 -5.61 13.13 26.49
CA ASP A 309 -5.26 13.51 27.86
C ASP A 309 -4.71 12.34 28.73
N GLY A 310 -4.12 11.33 28.09
CA GLY A 310 -3.59 10.13 28.74
C GLY A 310 -4.55 8.95 28.80
N ASP A 311 -5.85 9.16 28.55
CA ASP A 311 -6.88 8.13 28.55
C ASP A 311 -7.09 7.55 27.15
N MET A 312 -7.24 6.22 27.07
CA MET A 312 -7.62 5.55 25.82
C MET A 312 -9.10 5.78 25.56
N ILE A 313 -9.42 6.46 24.46
CA ILE A 313 -10.79 6.83 24.11
C ILE A 313 -11.40 5.97 23.01
N ASP A 314 -10.57 5.29 22.23
CA ASP A 314 -11.00 4.39 21.15
C ASP A 314 -9.91 3.35 20.87
N ALA A 315 -10.32 2.17 20.42
CA ALA A 315 -9.41 1.12 20.00
C ALA A 315 -10.09 0.18 18.99
N THR A 316 -9.33 -0.25 17.99
CA THR A 316 -9.75 -1.28 17.04
C THR A 316 -9.21 -2.66 17.46
N GLU A 317 -9.93 -3.71 17.08
CA GLU A 317 -9.51 -5.10 17.31
C GLU A 317 -8.47 -5.56 16.26
N GLY A 318 -7.91 -6.76 16.47
CA GLY A 318 -6.93 -7.39 15.58
C GLY A 318 -5.92 -8.26 16.34
N THR A 319 -4.93 -8.80 15.61
CA THR A 319 -3.92 -9.74 16.14
C THR A 319 -2.51 -9.14 16.28
N TYR A 320 -2.31 -7.86 15.95
CA TYR A 320 -1.02 -7.18 15.99
C TYR A 320 -0.67 -6.64 17.38
N GLY A 321 0.64 -6.43 17.63
CA GLY A 321 1.12 -5.63 18.77
C GLY A 321 2.23 -6.29 19.59
N GLN A 322 2.49 -7.58 19.39
CA GLN A 322 3.60 -8.27 20.05
C GLN A 322 4.96 -7.70 19.62
N GLU A 323 5.01 -7.19 18.39
CA GLU A 323 6.18 -6.65 17.73
C GLU A 323 6.44 -5.20 18.16
N GLY A 324 5.58 -4.61 18.99
CA GLY A 324 5.75 -3.25 19.48
C GLY A 324 5.01 -2.20 18.65
N PHE A 325 5.21 -0.93 19.03
CA PHE A 325 4.36 0.17 18.62
C PHE A 325 5.14 1.43 18.28
N VAL A 326 4.53 2.26 17.44
CA VAL A 326 4.84 3.69 17.36
C VAL A 326 3.71 4.52 17.96
N TYR A 327 4.08 5.74 18.34
CA TYR A 327 3.18 6.74 18.90
C TYR A 327 3.28 7.99 18.03
N GLN A 328 2.18 8.36 17.39
CA GLN A 328 2.10 9.47 16.46
C GLN A 328 1.07 10.48 16.97
N GLU A 329 1.35 11.78 16.90
CA GLU A 329 0.34 12.80 17.26
C GLU A 329 -0.95 12.60 16.47
N ILE A 330 -2.10 12.90 17.08
CA ILE A 330 -3.37 12.83 16.35
C ILE A 330 -3.39 13.89 15.26
N ARG A 331 -3.58 13.43 14.02
CA ARG A 331 -4.09 14.26 12.93
C ARG A 331 -5.48 13.74 12.57
N ALA A 332 -6.49 14.58 12.78
CA ALA A 332 -7.86 14.22 12.43
C ALA A 332 -8.01 14.06 10.92
N LEU A 333 -8.76 13.05 10.50
CA LEU A 333 -9.19 12.93 9.12
C LEU A 333 -10.20 14.04 8.80
N PRO A 334 -10.18 14.63 7.60
CA PRO A 334 -11.23 15.53 7.16
C PRO A 334 -12.61 14.88 7.26
N GLU A 335 -13.55 15.57 7.92
CA GLU A 335 -14.92 15.09 8.10
C GLU A 335 -15.88 15.77 7.12
N PHE A 336 -16.66 14.98 6.39
CA PHE A 336 -17.69 15.44 5.46
C PHE A 336 -19.01 14.75 5.76
N SER A 337 -19.94 15.48 6.36
CA SER A 337 -21.28 14.97 6.70
C SER A 337 -21.21 13.67 7.53
N GLY A 338 -20.36 13.64 8.55
CA GLY A 338 -20.14 12.46 9.40
C GLY A 338 -19.27 11.36 8.80
N ASN A 339 -18.63 11.57 7.64
CA ASN A 339 -17.70 10.62 7.02
C ASN A 339 -16.27 11.16 7.09
N HIS A 340 -15.34 10.37 7.60
CA HIS A 340 -13.93 10.69 7.73
C HIS A 340 -13.16 10.14 6.53
N ALA A 341 -12.47 11.00 5.78
CA ALA A 341 -11.81 10.64 4.53
C ALA A 341 -10.29 10.48 4.67
N VAL A 342 -9.75 9.42 4.06
CA VAL A 342 -8.31 9.20 3.81
C VAL A 342 -8.06 9.24 2.31
N VAL A 343 -6.99 9.90 1.91
CA VAL A 343 -6.49 9.85 0.54
C VAL A 343 -5.33 8.86 0.47
N GLY A 344 -5.53 7.78 -0.29
CA GLY A 344 -4.48 6.83 -0.65
C GLY A 344 -3.76 7.31 -1.91
N SER A 345 -2.51 7.76 -1.80
CA SER A 345 -1.72 8.24 -2.93
C SER A 345 -0.73 7.18 -3.40
N TRP A 346 -0.86 6.78 -4.67
CA TRP A 346 -0.12 5.69 -5.28
C TRP A 346 1.25 6.15 -5.80
N VAL A 347 2.26 5.34 -5.49
CA VAL A 347 3.61 5.43 -6.05
C VAL A 347 3.85 4.19 -6.88
N ILE A 348 4.09 4.34 -8.18
CA ILE A 348 4.44 3.25 -9.09
C ILE A 348 5.87 3.46 -9.57
N ASN A 349 6.73 2.49 -9.34
CA ASN A 349 8.17 2.53 -9.65
C ASN A 349 8.84 3.85 -9.20
N GLY A 350 8.50 4.31 -8.00
CA GLY A 350 9.05 5.53 -7.41
C GLY A 350 8.51 6.85 -7.97
N GLN A 351 7.40 6.82 -8.71
CA GLN A 351 6.72 8.01 -9.23
C GLN A 351 5.28 8.08 -8.72
N PRO A 352 4.76 9.26 -8.34
CA PRO A 352 3.33 9.48 -8.15
C PRO A 352 2.55 9.01 -9.37
N ALA A 353 1.41 8.37 -9.14
CA ALA A 353 0.65 7.76 -10.21
C ALA A 353 -0.85 8.05 -10.13
N GLY A 354 -1.41 8.29 -8.95
CA GLY A 354 -2.82 8.61 -8.81
C GLY A 354 -3.30 8.48 -7.38
N ILE A 355 -4.59 8.71 -7.14
CA ILE A 355 -5.18 8.62 -5.81
C ILE A 355 -6.44 7.78 -5.77
N GLY A 356 -6.70 7.13 -4.63
CA GLY A 356 -8.00 6.61 -4.23
C GLY A 356 -8.48 7.32 -2.96
N VAL A 357 -9.80 7.42 -2.76
CA VAL A 357 -10.37 7.99 -1.53
C VAL A 357 -11.15 6.92 -0.79
N ARG A 358 -10.85 6.76 0.50
CA ARG A 358 -11.60 5.88 1.40
C ARG A 358 -12.29 6.70 2.48
N GLU A 359 -13.52 6.33 2.84
CA GLU A 359 -14.24 7.00 3.91
C GLU A 359 -14.96 6.05 4.89
N ASP A 360 -15.00 6.46 6.16
CA ASP A 360 -15.63 5.71 7.24
C ASP A 360 -16.48 6.62 8.12
N ASN A 361 -17.49 6.06 8.80
CA ASN A 361 -18.26 6.82 9.78
C ASN A 361 -17.50 6.99 11.12
N SER A 362 -16.41 6.24 11.31
CA SER A 362 -15.49 6.34 12.44
C SER A 362 -14.20 7.09 12.07
N ALA A 363 -13.47 7.55 13.08
CA ALA A 363 -12.22 8.30 12.89
C ALA A 363 -11.03 7.44 12.45
N VAL A 364 -11.19 6.11 12.43
CA VAL A 364 -10.17 5.15 11.99
C VAL A 364 -10.73 4.38 10.80
N THR A 365 -10.13 4.55 9.62
CA THR A 365 -10.46 3.73 8.46
C THR A 365 -10.05 2.28 8.71
N LYS A 366 -10.96 1.34 8.40
CA LYS A 366 -10.83 -0.11 8.57
C LYS A 366 -10.89 -0.79 7.21
N ASN A 367 -10.64 -2.09 7.13
CA ASN A 367 -10.73 -2.81 5.85
C ASN A 367 -12.07 -2.62 5.13
N THR A 368 -13.17 -2.59 5.88
CA THR A 368 -14.54 -2.40 5.36
C THR A 368 -14.90 -0.96 5.02
N SER A 369 -13.99 0.01 5.19
CA SER A 369 -14.29 1.41 4.83
C SER A 369 -14.55 1.54 3.34
N ARG A 370 -15.49 2.42 2.99
CA ARG A 370 -15.97 2.58 1.61
C ARG A 370 -14.92 3.18 0.72
N PHE A 371 -14.78 2.65 -0.50
CA PHE A 371 -14.10 3.34 -1.59
C PHE A 371 -15.05 4.35 -2.24
N VAL A 372 -14.55 5.58 -2.48
CA VAL A 372 -15.32 6.66 -3.09
C VAL A 372 -14.54 7.20 -4.30
N PRO A 373 -15.15 7.24 -5.50
CA PRO A 373 -14.47 7.76 -6.68
C PRO A 373 -14.19 9.27 -6.58
N HIS A 374 -13.17 9.72 -7.31
CA HIS A 374 -12.84 11.13 -7.41
C HIS A 374 -12.76 11.64 -8.85
N TYR A 375 -12.87 12.96 -8.99
CA TYR A 375 -12.48 13.70 -10.18
C TYR A 375 -11.86 15.04 -9.76
N PHE A 376 -11.15 15.70 -10.67
CA PHE A 376 -10.70 17.07 -10.48
C PHE A 376 -11.13 17.99 -11.62
N LYS A 377 -11.17 19.29 -11.32
CA LYS A 377 -11.42 20.35 -12.30
C LYS A 377 -10.07 20.83 -12.86
N PRO A 378 -9.80 20.61 -14.16
CA PRO A 378 -8.57 21.06 -14.82
C PRO A 378 -8.40 22.58 -14.80
#